data_AF-A0A0Q1DMK8-F1
#
_entry.id   AF-A0A0Q1DMK8-F1
#
_cell.length_a   1.000
_cell.length_b   1.000
_cell.length_c   1.000
_cell.angle_alpha   90.00
_cell.angle_beta   90.00
_cell.angle_gamma   90.00
#
_symmetry.space_group_name_H-M   'P 1'
#
loop_
_entity.id
_entity.type
_entity.pdbx_description
1 polymer ?
#
loop_
_entity_poly.entity_id
_entity_poly.type
_entity_poly.pdbx_seq_one_letter_code
_entity_poly.pdbx_strand_id
1 'polypeptide(L)'
;MKNLIKASIVLSIVLLACNSDDDNTINPNNAKYDLGELPTIVTDIQWPLEPEITEQRVITNNTELQEARAINGISAKVLGGIYSSVNITCNDCEFILENTAEIQGGLTFTGTRIHWKGGLVNTGPVIMDSEQGDILINNLHSITQGGELNNFSGPATEWNRVAIINSTLEVINGNDNGDWAIFIQGKQGTDFRGKNLILANVRLESDAQNNRFQSIQNLVIVDSYFNSNITSKNGLRIHQGCEDVYMRDVVIVGANTNSGEETQITNGVFERITRYNDVNNHFSIGIGVNTVNVTINDSQCYTSSSNSNSIGVPPELGVATGDNPGLLTWDGVTVPDVTNVGADH
;
A
#
# COMPACT_ATOMS: atom_id res chain seq x y z
N MET A 1 68.26 -12.08 42.81
CA MET A 1 69.09 -12.50 41.66
C MET A 1 68.22 -13.32 40.72
N LYS A 2 68.12 -12.88 39.45
CA LYS A 2 67.80 -13.63 38.22
C LYS A 2 66.38 -14.22 38.13
N ASN A 3 65.49 -13.60 37.34
CA ASN A 3 65.27 -13.73 35.88
C ASN A 3 64.16 -14.76 35.60
N LEU A 4 62.91 -14.35 35.30
CA LEU A 4 62.38 -13.98 33.97
C LEU A 4 62.39 -15.12 32.95
N ILE A 5 61.25 -15.80 32.77
CA ILE A 5 60.76 -16.21 31.44
C ILE A 5 59.28 -15.82 31.36
N LYS A 6 59.01 -14.88 30.45
CA LYS A 6 57.70 -14.42 30.02
C LYS A 6 57.05 -15.50 29.17
N ALA A 7 55.82 -15.90 29.50
CA ALA A 7 54.88 -16.42 28.52
C ALA A 7 53.77 -15.37 28.38
N SER A 8 53.94 -14.46 27.41
CA SER A 8 52.85 -13.61 26.95
C SER A 8 51.90 -14.48 26.12
N ILE A 9 50.82 -14.94 26.73
CA ILE A 9 49.63 -15.31 25.97
C ILE A 9 48.92 -14.00 25.67
N VAL A 10 49.13 -13.46 24.48
CA VAL A 10 48.25 -12.45 23.90
C VAL A 10 46.98 -13.20 23.53
N LEU A 11 46.04 -13.28 24.48
CA LEU A 11 44.67 -13.65 24.16
C LEU A 11 44.07 -12.41 23.48
N SER A 12 44.15 -12.38 22.16
CA SER A 12 43.35 -11.46 21.35
C SER A 12 41.89 -11.81 21.58
N ILE A 13 41.28 -11.22 22.60
CA ILE A 13 39.83 -11.11 22.69
C ILE A 13 39.47 -10.16 21.55
N VAL A 14 39.17 -10.75 20.39
CA VAL A 14 38.30 -10.12 19.42
C VAL A 14 36.96 -10.04 20.13
N LEU A 15 36.71 -8.90 20.78
CA LEU A 15 35.35 -8.45 21.03
C LEU A 15 34.74 -8.26 19.65
N LEU A 16 34.16 -9.33 19.10
CA LEU A 16 33.00 -9.14 18.25
C LEU A 16 31.98 -8.46 19.16
N ALA A 17 31.88 -7.14 19.01
CA ALA A 17 30.61 -6.49 19.26
C ALA A 17 29.61 -7.20 18.34
N CYS A 18 28.89 -8.18 18.89
CA CYS A 18 27.50 -8.34 18.52
C CYS A 18 26.87 -7.00 18.86
N ASN A 19 26.81 -6.11 17.88
CA ASN A 19 25.78 -5.10 17.85
C ASN A 19 24.48 -5.91 17.86
N SER A 20 23.88 -6.04 19.03
CA SER A 20 22.45 -6.26 19.12
C SER A 20 21.83 -4.99 18.57
N ASP A 21 21.67 -4.90 17.25
CA ASP A 21 20.79 -3.94 16.59
C ASP A 21 19.31 -4.36 16.85
N ASP A 22 19.00 -4.73 18.10
CA ASP A 22 17.65 -4.97 18.61
C ASP A 22 17.10 -3.64 19.17
N ASP A 23 17.32 -2.55 18.45
CA ASP A 23 16.56 -1.30 18.62
C ASP A 23 15.54 -1.20 17.48
N ASN A 24 14.87 -2.33 17.21
CA ASN A 24 13.75 -2.43 16.26
C ASN A 24 12.43 -1.95 16.89
N THR A 25 12.50 -0.94 17.77
CA THR A 25 11.34 -0.10 18.03
C THR A 25 11.16 0.81 16.81
N ILE A 26 10.59 0.24 15.74
CA ILE A 26 9.96 1.02 14.68
C ILE A 26 9.03 1.98 15.41
N ASN A 27 9.38 3.27 15.41
CA ASN A 27 8.46 4.29 15.89
C ASN A 27 7.31 4.32 14.87
N PRO A 28 6.11 3.81 15.19
CA PRO A 28 5.00 3.75 14.22
C PRO A 28 4.49 5.15 13.84
N ASN A 29 5.07 6.20 14.42
CA ASN A 29 4.75 7.60 14.17
C ASN A 29 5.76 8.35 13.30
N ASN A 30 6.80 7.71 12.75
CA ASN A 30 7.61 8.36 11.71
C ASN A 30 6.80 8.37 10.40
N ALA A 31 6.51 9.56 9.86
CA ALA A 31 5.58 9.78 8.74
C ALA A 31 5.98 9.14 7.40
N LYS A 32 7.16 8.49 7.32
CA LYS A 32 7.68 7.87 6.09
C LYS A 32 8.06 6.42 6.38
N TYR A 33 7.51 5.51 5.58
CA TYR A 33 7.87 4.10 5.59
C TYR A 33 9.30 3.92 5.08
N ASP A 34 10.07 2.99 5.64
CA ASP A 34 11.39 2.69 5.13
C ASP A 34 11.30 1.83 3.88
N LEU A 35 11.58 2.43 2.71
CA LEU A 35 11.57 1.72 1.44
C LEU A 35 12.83 0.86 1.23
N GLY A 36 13.83 0.97 2.10
CA GLY A 36 15.16 0.40 1.95
C GLY A 36 15.94 1.00 0.77
N GLU A 37 16.97 0.28 0.30
CA GLU A 37 17.74 0.69 -0.87
C GLU A 37 16.91 0.53 -2.15
N LEU A 38 16.80 1.61 -2.92
CA LEU A 38 16.03 1.66 -4.15
C LEU A 38 16.93 1.50 -5.37
N PRO A 39 16.49 0.76 -6.42
CA PRO A 39 17.26 0.64 -7.64
C PRO A 39 17.29 1.97 -8.42
N THR A 40 18.31 2.14 -9.27
CA THR A 40 18.54 3.36 -10.06
C THR A 40 17.38 3.77 -10.95
N ILE A 41 16.48 2.85 -11.30
CA ILE A 41 15.30 3.16 -12.11
C ILE A 41 14.28 4.04 -11.38
N VAL A 42 14.27 4.05 -10.05
CA VAL A 42 13.30 4.82 -9.24
C VAL A 42 13.99 5.74 -8.23
N THR A 43 15.24 6.13 -8.46
CA THR A 43 15.98 7.00 -7.52
C THR A 43 15.37 8.38 -7.31
N ASP A 44 14.55 8.82 -8.27
CA ASP A 44 13.87 10.12 -8.22
C ASP A 44 12.49 10.03 -7.53
N ILE A 45 12.13 8.88 -6.94
CA ILE A 45 10.88 8.76 -6.17
C ILE A 45 10.88 9.78 -5.01
N GLN A 46 9.75 10.45 -4.82
CA GLN A 46 9.57 11.44 -3.76
C GLN A 46 8.33 11.13 -2.93
N TRP A 47 8.49 11.20 -1.62
CA TRP A 47 7.36 11.21 -0.68
C TRP A 47 6.50 12.48 -0.86
N PRO A 48 5.18 12.40 -0.64
CA PRO A 48 4.31 13.58 -0.54
C PRO A 48 4.90 14.65 0.39
N LEU A 49 4.65 15.92 0.08
CA LEU A 49 5.06 17.00 0.97
C LEU A 49 4.21 16.99 2.25
N GLU A 50 4.86 17.40 3.34
CA GLU A 50 4.17 17.70 4.60
C GLU A 50 3.26 18.93 4.41
N PRO A 51 2.04 18.93 4.99
CA PRO A 51 1.15 20.08 5.02
C PRO A 51 1.72 21.22 5.88
N GLU A 52 1.47 22.46 5.47
CA GLU A 52 1.79 23.64 6.27
C GLU A 52 0.66 23.95 7.27
N ILE A 53 0.72 23.32 8.44
CA ILE A 53 -0.31 23.48 9.48
C ILE A 53 -0.17 24.83 10.22
N THR A 54 -1.28 25.56 10.29
CA THR A 54 -1.43 26.85 11.00
C THR A 54 -2.50 26.81 12.08
N GLU A 55 -3.42 25.84 12.02
CA GLU A 55 -4.51 25.68 12.98
C GLU A 55 -4.63 24.22 13.41
N GLN A 56 -4.91 23.99 14.69
CA GLN A 56 -5.19 22.65 15.24
C GLN A 56 -6.58 22.62 15.85
N ARG A 57 -7.37 21.59 15.52
CA ARG A 57 -8.72 21.39 16.08
C ARG A 57 -8.91 19.97 16.57
N VAL A 58 -9.64 19.86 17.67
CA VAL A 58 -10.23 18.60 18.13
C VAL A 58 -11.69 18.59 17.66
N ILE A 59 -12.06 17.52 16.96
CA ILE A 59 -13.37 17.33 16.36
C ILE A 59 -14.13 16.28 17.17
N THR A 60 -15.33 16.64 17.61
CA THR A 60 -16.18 15.85 18.51
C THR A 60 -17.54 15.50 17.92
N ASN A 61 -17.89 16.07 16.76
CA ASN A 61 -19.18 15.85 16.10
C ASN A 61 -19.10 16.10 14.59
N ASN A 62 -20.16 15.70 13.88
CA ASN A 62 -20.24 15.81 12.41
C ASN A 62 -20.14 17.25 11.91
N THR A 63 -20.78 18.21 12.58
CA THR A 63 -20.77 19.62 12.14
C THR A 63 -19.34 20.15 12.12
N GLU A 64 -18.57 19.91 13.19
CA GLU A 64 -17.17 20.31 13.29
C GLU A 64 -16.31 19.67 12.20
N LEU A 65 -16.53 18.39 11.86
CA LEU A 65 -15.80 17.73 10.77
C LEU A 65 -16.13 18.35 9.40
N GLN A 66 -17.42 18.62 9.16
CA GLN A 66 -17.90 19.20 7.91
C GLN A 66 -17.41 20.64 7.69
N GLU A 67 -17.14 21.38 8.77
CA GLU A 67 -16.47 22.68 8.73
C GLU A 67 -14.96 22.52 8.52
N ALA A 68 -14.32 21.61 9.27
CA ALA A 68 -12.87 21.40 9.24
C ALA A 68 -12.33 20.99 7.86
N ARG A 69 -13.05 20.12 7.13
CA ARG A 69 -12.64 19.57 5.82
C ARG A 69 -12.29 20.60 4.73
N ALA A 70 -12.67 21.86 4.92
CA ALA A 70 -12.47 22.94 3.96
C ALA A 70 -11.51 24.04 4.45
N ILE A 71 -10.96 23.91 5.67
CA ILE A 71 -10.07 24.92 6.25
C ILE A 71 -8.64 24.65 5.80
N ASN A 72 -8.02 25.61 5.11
CA ASN A 72 -6.62 25.49 4.72
C ASN A 72 -5.70 25.60 5.94
N GLY A 73 -4.62 24.81 5.98
CA GLY A 73 -3.67 24.85 7.09
C GLY A 73 -4.18 24.16 8.36
N ILE A 74 -5.19 23.30 8.30
CA ILE A 74 -5.78 22.66 9.49
C ILE A 74 -5.16 21.29 9.78
N SER A 75 -4.86 21.01 11.04
CA SER A 75 -4.73 19.66 11.58
C SER A 75 -5.94 19.37 12.46
N ALA A 76 -6.76 18.41 12.05
CA ALA A 76 -8.01 18.04 12.70
C ALA A 76 -7.90 16.63 13.29
N LYS A 77 -7.98 16.54 14.62
CA LYS A 77 -8.01 15.27 15.35
C LYS A 77 -9.45 14.90 15.69
N VAL A 78 -9.96 13.83 15.09
CA VAL A 78 -11.32 13.33 15.27
C VAL A 78 -11.32 12.23 16.32
N LEU A 79 -11.91 12.51 17.49
CA LEU A 79 -11.79 11.64 18.67
C LEU A 79 -12.76 10.45 18.68
N GLY A 80 -13.82 10.47 17.90
CA GLY A 80 -14.80 9.40 17.88
C GLY A 80 -16.14 9.80 17.30
N GLY A 81 -16.92 8.83 16.88
CA GLY A 81 -18.26 9.02 16.31
C GLY A 81 -18.42 8.43 14.92
N ILE A 82 -19.65 8.49 14.40
CA ILE A 82 -19.99 8.00 13.06
C ILE A 82 -20.30 9.20 12.18
N TYR A 83 -19.51 9.32 11.11
CA TYR A 83 -19.54 10.42 10.16
C TYR A 83 -20.11 9.93 8.82
N SER A 84 -20.93 10.75 8.18
CA SER A 84 -21.31 10.51 6.78
C SER A 84 -20.12 10.76 5.84
N SER A 85 -20.32 10.61 4.53
CA SER A 85 -19.30 10.92 3.52
C SER A 85 -18.59 12.26 3.78
N VAL A 86 -17.27 12.23 3.64
CA VAL A 86 -16.35 13.35 3.88
C VAL A 86 -15.68 13.73 2.58
N ASN A 87 -15.68 15.02 2.26
CA ASN A 87 -14.98 15.56 1.09
C ASN A 87 -13.99 16.61 1.57
N ILE A 88 -12.71 16.25 1.57
CA ILE A 88 -11.60 17.09 1.98
C ILE A 88 -11.22 18.00 0.80
N THR A 89 -11.50 19.29 0.96
CA THR A 89 -11.24 20.31 -0.08
C THR A 89 -10.19 21.33 0.34
N CYS A 90 -9.60 21.18 1.52
CA CYS A 90 -8.55 22.05 2.02
C CYS A 90 -7.20 21.77 1.36
N ASN A 91 -6.40 22.83 1.27
CA ASN A 91 -4.95 22.73 1.03
C ASN A 91 -4.25 22.74 2.38
N ASP A 92 -3.10 22.07 2.45
CA ASP A 92 -2.29 22.05 3.67
C ASP A 92 -3.07 21.53 4.87
N CYS A 93 -3.61 20.32 4.77
CA CYS A 93 -4.39 19.79 5.86
C CYS A 93 -4.01 18.37 6.28
N GLU A 94 -4.16 18.12 7.57
CA GLU A 94 -3.97 16.84 8.21
C GLU A 94 -5.27 16.44 8.91
N PHE A 95 -5.70 15.21 8.69
CA PHE A 95 -6.81 14.62 9.43
C PHE A 95 -6.32 13.36 10.13
N ILE A 96 -6.48 13.34 11.45
CA ILE A 96 -6.17 12.19 12.30
C ILE A 96 -7.51 11.64 12.77
N LEU A 97 -7.92 10.52 12.19
CA LEU A 97 -9.11 9.79 12.58
C LEU A 97 -8.72 8.72 13.61
N GLU A 98 -9.10 8.93 14.86
CA GLU A 98 -8.86 7.95 15.93
C GLU A 98 -9.71 6.69 15.72
N ASN A 99 -9.31 5.59 16.36
CA ASN A 99 -9.92 4.25 16.18
C ASN A 99 -11.42 4.19 16.51
N THR A 100 -11.88 5.09 17.37
CA THR A 100 -13.27 5.23 17.80
C THR A 100 -14.12 6.04 16.82
N ALA A 101 -13.55 6.51 15.70
CA ALA A 101 -14.24 7.24 14.65
C ALA A 101 -14.36 6.41 13.36
N GLU A 102 -15.53 6.46 12.73
CA GLU A 102 -15.85 5.76 11.49
C GLU A 102 -16.50 6.72 10.49
N ILE A 103 -16.12 6.62 9.22
CA ILE A 103 -16.84 7.23 8.10
C ILE A 103 -17.73 6.17 7.47
N GLN A 104 -19.05 6.30 7.60
CA GLN A 104 -20.06 5.48 6.91
C GLN A 104 -20.47 6.17 5.60
N GLY A 105 -19.63 6.00 4.58
CA GLY A 105 -19.78 6.67 3.29
C GLY A 105 -18.44 6.77 2.56
N GLY A 106 -18.35 7.70 1.62
CA GLY A 106 -17.13 7.93 0.84
C GLY A 106 -16.19 8.95 1.47
N LEU A 107 -14.91 8.82 1.18
CA LEU A 107 -13.86 9.80 1.49
C LEU A 107 -13.31 10.36 0.18
N THR A 108 -13.35 11.67 -0.02
CA THR A 108 -12.83 12.30 -1.24
C THR A 108 -11.76 13.33 -0.90
N PHE A 109 -10.70 13.39 -1.71
CA PHE A 109 -9.60 14.34 -1.58
C PHE A 109 -9.49 15.19 -2.84
N THR A 110 -9.69 16.51 -2.72
CA THR A 110 -9.59 17.45 -3.87
C THR A 110 -8.56 18.56 -3.68
N GLY A 111 -7.90 18.63 -2.53
CA GLY A 111 -6.88 19.65 -2.22
C GLY A 111 -5.45 19.20 -2.50
N THR A 112 -4.48 20.09 -2.34
CA THR A 112 -3.09 19.88 -2.82
C THR A 112 -2.20 19.09 -1.87
N ARG A 113 -2.00 19.52 -0.62
CA ARG A 113 -1.20 18.81 0.39
C ARG A 113 -2.10 18.28 1.48
N ILE A 114 -2.42 16.98 1.44
CA ILE A 114 -3.35 16.35 2.39
C ILE A 114 -2.72 15.12 3.01
N HIS A 115 -2.70 15.10 4.34
CA HIS A 115 -2.29 13.93 5.10
C HIS A 115 -3.50 13.36 5.83
N TRP A 116 -3.74 12.08 5.63
CA TRP A 116 -4.79 11.32 6.31
C TRP A 116 -4.15 10.24 7.16
N LYS A 117 -4.49 10.19 8.45
CA LYS A 117 -3.98 9.19 9.38
C LYS A 117 -5.13 8.47 10.07
N GLY A 118 -5.13 7.14 10.02
CA GLY A 118 -6.05 6.31 10.78
C GLY A 118 -7.44 6.20 10.18
N GLY A 119 -8.31 5.53 10.94
CA GLY A 119 -9.74 5.49 10.70
C GLY A 119 -10.24 4.30 9.89
N LEU A 120 -11.54 4.08 10.04
CA LEU A 120 -12.33 3.15 9.24
C LEU A 120 -13.21 3.95 8.28
N VAL A 121 -13.07 3.71 6.98
CA VAL A 121 -13.99 4.19 5.94
C VAL A 121 -14.81 3.00 5.48
N ASN A 122 -16.04 2.91 5.94
CA ASN A 122 -16.91 1.77 5.70
C ASN A 122 -17.99 2.11 4.68
N THR A 123 -18.34 1.15 3.84
CA THR A 123 -19.42 1.18 2.85
C THR A 123 -19.29 2.22 1.73
N GLY A 124 -18.15 2.88 1.56
CA GLY A 124 -17.96 3.85 0.48
C GLY A 124 -16.51 4.00 0.02
N PRO A 125 -16.35 4.58 -1.19
CA PRO A 125 -15.05 4.65 -1.85
C PRO A 125 -14.18 5.77 -1.28
N VAL A 126 -12.88 5.58 -1.39
CA VAL A 126 -11.83 6.59 -1.29
C VAL A 126 -11.52 7.11 -2.69
N ILE A 127 -11.80 8.39 -2.93
CA ILE A 127 -11.66 9.02 -4.25
C ILE A 127 -10.61 10.13 -4.17
N MET A 128 -9.63 10.02 -5.06
CA MET A 128 -8.61 11.02 -5.30
C MET A 128 -9.02 11.85 -6.50
N ASP A 129 -9.45 13.07 -6.28
CA ASP A 129 -9.92 14.02 -7.30
C ASP A 129 -9.15 15.34 -7.17
N SER A 130 -7.84 15.21 -6.89
CA SER A 130 -6.93 16.33 -6.68
C SER A 130 -6.00 16.52 -7.87
N GLU A 131 -6.14 17.67 -8.53
CA GLU A 131 -5.14 18.16 -9.47
C GLU A 131 -3.88 18.57 -8.71
N GLN A 132 -2.77 17.91 -9.02
CA GLN A 132 -1.43 18.07 -8.44
C GLN A 132 -1.30 17.60 -6.98
N GLY A 133 -2.10 16.61 -6.59
CA GLY A 133 -2.12 16.09 -5.22
C GLY A 133 -0.76 15.55 -4.73
N ASP A 134 -0.38 16.05 -3.55
CA ASP A 134 0.63 15.55 -2.61
C ASP A 134 -0.09 14.92 -1.41
N ILE A 135 -0.41 13.63 -1.53
CA ILE A 135 -1.35 12.98 -0.61
C ILE A 135 -0.68 11.80 0.08
N LEU A 136 -0.69 11.83 1.41
CA LEU A 136 -0.27 10.70 2.24
C LEU A 136 -1.48 10.13 2.96
N ILE A 137 -1.77 8.85 2.73
CA ILE A 137 -2.73 8.07 3.50
C ILE A 137 -1.94 7.07 4.32
N ASN A 138 -2.03 7.17 5.65
CA ASN A 138 -1.35 6.31 6.58
C ASN A 138 -2.36 5.59 7.47
N ASN A 139 -2.27 4.28 7.57
CA ASN A 139 -3.03 3.48 8.52
C ASN A 139 -4.56 3.58 8.34
N LEU A 140 -5.02 3.64 7.09
CA LEU A 140 -6.43 3.64 6.75
C LEU A 140 -6.92 2.20 6.57
N HIS A 141 -8.09 1.87 7.12
CA HIS A 141 -8.87 0.71 6.68
C HIS A 141 -10.09 1.22 5.91
N SER A 142 -10.18 0.89 4.63
CA SER A 142 -11.37 1.15 3.83
C SER A 142 -12.04 -0.13 3.38
N ILE A 143 -13.36 -0.23 3.58
CA ILE A 143 -14.20 -1.34 3.15
C ILE A 143 -15.27 -0.78 2.21
N THR A 144 -15.33 -1.30 1.00
CA THR A 144 -16.36 -0.94 0.01
C THR A 144 -17.23 -2.15 -0.29
N GLN A 145 -18.55 -1.94 -0.28
CA GLN A 145 -19.49 -2.93 -0.77
C GLN A 145 -19.49 -2.87 -2.31
N GLY A 146 -19.36 -4.01 -2.97
CA GLY A 146 -19.42 -4.12 -4.42
C GLY A 146 -20.69 -3.51 -5.01
N GLY A 147 -20.63 -3.14 -6.29
CA GLY A 147 -21.72 -2.40 -6.95
C GLY A 147 -21.29 -1.45 -8.06
N GLU A 148 -20.20 -1.76 -8.76
CA GLU A 148 -19.50 -0.87 -9.71
C GLU A 148 -18.79 0.32 -9.03
N LEU A 149 -18.27 0.08 -7.82
CA LEU A 149 -17.48 1.02 -7.04
C LEU A 149 -16.08 0.46 -6.78
N ASN A 150 -15.08 1.28 -7.07
CA ASN A 150 -13.70 1.01 -6.67
C ASN A 150 -13.52 1.42 -5.22
N ASN A 151 -12.84 0.62 -4.41
CA ASN A 151 -12.53 1.01 -3.04
C ASN A 151 -11.64 2.25 -3.02
N PHE A 152 -10.54 2.23 -3.77
CA PHE A 152 -9.73 3.42 -4.00
C PHE A 152 -9.66 3.74 -5.50
N SER A 153 -9.88 5.00 -5.88
CA SER A 153 -9.72 5.42 -7.27
C SER A 153 -9.29 6.86 -7.46
N GLY A 154 -8.71 7.14 -8.63
CA GLY A 154 -8.51 8.50 -9.12
C GLY A 154 -7.77 8.58 -10.45
N PRO A 155 -7.79 9.74 -11.11
CA PRO A 155 -7.12 9.94 -12.38
C PRO A 155 -5.61 10.11 -12.17
N ALA A 156 -4.82 9.14 -12.61
CA ALA A 156 -3.36 9.19 -12.45
C ALA A 156 -2.76 10.48 -13.03
N THR A 157 -3.30 10.97 -14.14
CA THR A 157 -2.83 12.14 -14.90
C THR A 157 -2.70 13.43 -14.10
N GLU A 158 -3.30 13.46 -12.92
CA GLU A 158 -3.40 14.65 -12.09
C GLU A 158 -2.48 14.56 -10.86
N TRP A 159 -1.78 13.45 -10.62
CA TRP A 159 -1.02 13.27 -9.37
C TRP A 159 0.44 13.68 -9.46
N ASN A 160 0.94 14.29 -8.38
CA ASN A 160 2.34 14.65 -8.25
C ASN A 160 3.12 13.65 -7.37
N ARG A 161 2.64 13.42 -6.14
CA ARG A 161 3.20 12.44 -5.19
C ARG A 161 2.07 11.87 -4.33
N VAL A 162 1.85 10.57 -4.41
CA VAL A 162 0.82 9.89 -3.61
C VAL A 162 1.46 8.71 -2.88
N ALA A 163 1.18 8.60 -1.59
CA ALA A 163 1.61 7.45 -0.80
C ALA A 163 0.44 6.88 0.00
N ILE A 164 0.27 5.56 -0.08
CA ILE A 164 -0.62 4.81 0.81
C ILE A 164 0.27 3.86 1.60
N ILE A 165 0.25 3.99 2.92
CA ILE A 165 1.11 3.19 3.81
C ILE A 165 0.31 2.57 4.96
N ASN A 166 0.73 1.40 5.42
CA ASN A 166 0.14 0.71 6.57
C ASN A 166 -1.39 0.49 6.46
N SER A 167 -1.92 0.42 5.23
CA SER A 167 -3.36 0.54 4.97
C SER A 167 -3.96 -0.74 4.40
N THR A 168 -5.25 -0.95 4.67
CA THR A 168 -6.04 -2.07 4.15
C THR A 168 -7.17 -1.52 3.29
N LEU A 169 -7.29 -2.00 2.05
CA LEU A 169 -8.38 -1.66 1.14
C LEU A 169 -9.11 -2.94 0.74
N GLU A 170 -10.38 -3.05 1.14
CA GLU A 170 -11.19 -4.25 0.99
C GLU A 170 -12.42 -4.01 0.11
N VAL A 171 -12.66 -4.90 -0.85
CA VAL A 171 -13.91 -4.98 -1.61
C VAL A 171 -14.62 -6.28 -1.24
N ILE A 172 -15.77 -6.14 -0.59
CA ILE A 172 -16.65 -7.27 -0.23
C ILE A 172 -17.85 -7.30 -1.16
N ASN A 173 -18.32 -8.51 -1.49
CA ASN A 173 -19.43 -8.71 -2.44
C ASN A 173 -19.19 -8.05 -3.81
N GLY A 174 -17.92 -7.97 -4.22
CA GLY A 174 -17.51 -7.35 -5.49
C GLY A 174 -18.12 -8.04 -6.71
N ASN A 175 -18.45 -7.26 -7.72
CA ASN A 175 -18.89 -7.73 -9.02
C ASN A 175 -17.74 -7.82 -10.03
N ASP A 176 -17.93 -8.67 -11.03
CA ASP A 176 -16.90 -8.98 -12.01
C ASP A 176 -16.57 -7.84 -13.00
N ASN A 177 -17.42 -6.82 -13.07
CA ASN A 177 -17.48 -5.88 -14.20
C ASN A 177 -17.08 -4.44 -13.86
N GLY A 178 -16.73 -4.14 -12.61
CA GLY A 178 -16.40 -2.75 -12.25
C GLY A 178 -15.74 -2.54 -10.90
N ASP A 179 -15.63 -3.56 -10.05
CA ASP A 179 -15.14 -3.39 -8.68
C ASP A 179 -13.66 -3.74 -8.54
N TRP A 180 -12.89 -2.81 -7.99
CA TRP A 180 -11.45 -2.94 -7.77
C TRP A 180 -11.08 -2.46 -6.36
N ALA A 181 -10.15 -3.13 -5.68
CA ALA A 181 -9.60 -2.59 -4.43
C ALA A 181 -8.81 -1.29 -4.70
N ILE A 182 -8.03 -1.26 -5.78
CA ILE A 182 -7.43 -0.03 -6.32
C ILE A 182 -7.70 0.08 -7.82
N PHE A 183 -8.24 1.22 -8.27
CA PHE A 183 -8.39 1.53 -9.69
C PHE A 183 -7.79 2.89 -10.03
N ILE A 184 -6.64 2.86 -10.70
CA ILE A 184 -5.92 4.06 -11.10
C ILE A 184 -5.79 4.06 -12.61
N GLN A 185 -6.38 5.06 -13.23
CA GLN A 185 -6.39 5.20 -14.68
C GLN A 185 -6.07 6.61 -15.12
N GLY A 186 -5.10 6.75 -16.03
CA GLY A 186 -4.89 8.02 -16.72
C GLY A 186 -6.10 8.39 -17.58
N LYS A 187 -6.45 9.68 -17.60
CA LYS A 187 -7.50 10.23 -18.46
C LYS A 187 -7.24 9.91 -19.93
N GLN A 188 -8.25 9.35 -20.60
CA GLN A 188 -8.15 8.94 -22.01
C GLN A 188 -7.74 10.14 -22.89
N GLY A 189 -6.77 9.93 -23.78
CA GLY A 189 -6.31 10.96 -24.72
C GLY A 189 -5.37 12.00 -24.14
N THR A 190 -4.81 11.76 -22.96
CA THR A 190 -3.78 12.61 -22.37
C THR A 190 -2.43 11.89 -22.32
N ASP A 191 -1.35 12.60 -22.67
CA ASP A 191 0.04 12.10 -22.54
C ASP A 191 0.57 12.23 -21.11
N PHE A 192 -0.25 12.76 -20.18
CA PHE A 192 0.13 12.97 -18.80
C PHE A 192 0.20 11.63 -18.04
N ARG A 193 1.21 11.53 -17.17
CA ARG A 193 1.39 10.41 -16.25
C ARG A 193 1.40 10.96 -14.84
N GLY A 194 0.69 10.28 -13.95
CA GLY A 194 0.87 10.51 -12.52
C GLY A 194 2.29 10.22 -12.14
N LYS A 195 2.85 10.98 -11.21
CA LYS A 195 4.22 10.75 -10.74
C LYS A 195 4.19 10.28 -9.31
N ASN A 196 5.20 9.48 -8.97
CA ASN A 196 5.54 9.08 -7.61
C ASN A 196 4.37 8.48 -6.83
N LEU A 197 4.00 7.25 -7.16
CA LEU A 197 3.05 6.46 -6.38
C LEU A 197 3.81 5.47 -5.50
N ILE A 198 3.60 5.54 -4.19
CA ILE A 198 4.17 4.64 -3.20
C ILE A 198 3.05 3.84 -2.54
N LEU A 199 3.17 2.51 -2.56
CA LEU A 199 2.38 1.60 -1.74
C LEU A 199 3.35 0.85 -0.83
N ALA A 200 3.24 1.00 0.48
CA ALA A 200 4.17 0.37 1.42
C ALA A 200 3.44 -0.23 2.63
N ASN A 201 3.62 -1.51 2.92
CA ASN A 201 2.82 -2.20 3.94
C ASN A 201 1.31 -2.05 3.69
N VAL A 202 0.89 -2.34 2.46
CA VAL A 202 -0.50 -2.23 2.03
C VAL A 202 -1.09 -3.61 1.78
N ARG A 203 -2.32 -3.81 2.24
CA ARG A 203 -3.14 -4.99 1.95
C ARG A 203 -4.33 -4.63 1.08
N LEU A 204 -4.43 -5.32 -0.04
CA LEU A 204 -5.56 -5.21 -0.96
C LEU A 204 -6.32 -6.54 -0.93
N GLU A 205 -7.58 -6.50 -0.53
CA GLU A 205 -8.46 -7.67 -0.54
C GLU A 205 -9.67 -7.39 -1.42
N SER A 206 -10.01 -8.34 -2.28
CA SER A 206 -11.12 -8.14 -3.18
C SER A 206 -11.80 -9.45 -3.54
N ASP A 207 -13.12 -9.48 -3.34
CA ASP A 207 -14.02 -10.47 -3.93
C ASP A 207 -14.23 -10.23 -5.45
N ALA A 208 -13.60 -9.19 -6.02
CA ALA A 208 -13.59 -8.89 -7.44
C ALA A 208 -12.16 -8.73 -7.96
N GLN A 209 -11.87 -7.64 -8.68
CA GLN A 209 -10.52 -7.35 -9.18
C GLN A 209 -9.67 -6.73 -8.05
N ASN A 210 -8.38 -7.06 -7.97
CA ASN A 210 -7.55 -6.49 -6.91
C ASN A 210 -7.12 -5.06 -7.26
N ASN A 211 -6.32 -4.87 -8.30
CA ASN A 211 -5.78 -3.57 -8.65
C ASN A 211 -5.72 -3.31 -10.15
N ARG A 212 -5.73 -2.04 -10.56
CA ARG A 212 -5.30 -1.56 -11.88
C ARG A 212 -4.42 -0.33 -11.68
N PHE A 213 -3.20 -0.38 -12.20
CA PHE A 213 -2.31 0.78 -12.32
C PHE A 213 -2.17 1.14 -13.80
N GLN A 214 -2.31 2.41 -14.17
CA GLN A 214 -2.15 2.85 -15.56
C GLN A 214 -1.62 4.30 -15.59
N SER A 215 -0.71 4.59 -16.52
CA SER A 215 -0.15 5.94 -16.73
C SER A 215 0.52 6.52 -15.47
N ILE A 216 1.40 5.74 -14.84
CA ILE A 216 2.16 6.17 -13.64
C ILE A 216 3.66 6.10 -13.94
N GLN A 217 4.39 7.17 -13.63
CA GLN A 217 5.85 7.21 -13.59
C GLN A 217 6.31 7.13 -12.13
N ASN A 218 7.35 6.34 -11.85
CA ASN A 218 7.86 6.08 -10.51
C ASN A 218 6.79 5.42 -9.62
N LEU A 219 6.55 4.13 -9.84
CA LEU A 219 5.68 3.31 -9.01
C LEU A 219 6.54 2.43 -8.10
N VAL A 220 6.43 2.61 -6.79
CA VAL A 220 7.11 1.79 -5.78
C VAL A 220 6.07 1.03 -4.96
N ILE A 221 6.18 -0.30 -4.92
CA ILE A 221 5.34 -1.17 -4.10
C ILE A 221 6.24 -2.04 -3.22
N VAL A 222 6.18 -1.87 -1.91
CA VAL A 222 7.02 -2.64 -0.98
C VAL A 222 6.18 -3.28 0.12
N ASP A 223 6.58 -4.46 0.57
CA ASP A 223 6.01 -5.12 1.75
C ASP A 223 4.48 -5.21 1.67
N SER A 224 3.92 -5.56 0.50
CA SER A 224 2.47 -5.46 0.24
C SER A 224 1.81 -6.80 -0.15
N TYR A 225 0.54 -6.97 0.19
CA TYR A 225 -0.22 -8.21 0.01
C TYR A 225 -1.45 -7.97 -0.85
N PHE A 226 -1.46 -8.54 -2.05
CA PHE A 226 -2.55 -8.39 -3.02
C PHE A 226 -3.30 -9.70 -3.16
N ASN A 227 -4.52 -9.74 -2.62
CA ASN A 227 -5.35 -10.93 -2.60
C ASN A 227 -6.67 -10.70 -3.31
N SER A 228 -6.84 -11.43 -4.41
CA SER A 228 -8.16 -11.63 -4.99
C SER A 228 -8.73 -12.94 -4.45
N ASN A 229 -9.72 -12.81 -3.57
CA ASN A 229 -10.39 -13.92 -2.88
C ASN A 229 -11.05 -14.89 -3.88
N ILE A 230 -11.30 -14.43 -5.11
CA ILE A 230 -11.78 -15.26 -6.21
C ILE A 230 -10.63 -15.57 -7.17
N THR A 231 -10.26 -16.84 -7.23
CA THR A 231 -9.10 -17.36 -7.97
C THR A 231 -9.17 -17.21 -9.49
N SER A 232 -10.24 -16.64 -10.04
CA SER A 232 -10.43 -16.36 -11.47
C SER A 232 -10.29 -14.86 -11.80
N LYS A 233 -9.83 -14.04 -10.86
CA LYS A 233 -9.75 -12.58 -10.97
C LYS A 233 -8.34 -12.07 -10.80
N ASN A 234 -8.09 -10.85 -11.29
CA ASN A 234 -6.75 -10.27 -11.37
C ASN A 234 -6.16 -10.03 -9.97
N GLY A 235 -5.08 -10.77 -9.66
CA GLY A 235 -4.29 -10.54 -8.45
C GLY A 235 -3.34 -9.35 -8.57
N LEU A 236 -2.72 -9.15 -9.74
CA LEU A 236 -1.94 -7.95 -10.06
C LEU A 236 -2.18 -7.49 -11.49
N ARG A 237 -2.50 -6.19 -11.70
CA ARG A 237 -2.54 -5.59 -13.05
C ARG A 237 -1.80 -4.24 -13.15
N ILE A 238 -0.73 -4.22 -13.95
CA ILE A 238 -0.01 -3.01 -14.33
C ILE A 238 -0.22 -2.77 -15.83
N HIS A 239 -0.98 -1.75 -16.17
CA HIS A 239 -1.47 -1.46 -17.51
C HIS A 239 -0.59 -0.42 -18.24
N GLN A 240 -0.96 -0.08 -19.49
CA GLN A 240 -0.25 0.86 -20.36
C GLN A 240 0.19 2.17 -19.69
N GLY A 241 1.37 2.65 -20.07
CA GLY A 241 1.91 3.94 -19.63
C GLY A 241 2.56 3.92 -18.25
N CYS A 242 2.76 2.75 -17.65
CA CYS A 242 3.57 2.62 -16.45
C CYS A 242 5.08 2.60 -16.79
N GLU A 243 5.85 3.45 -16.13
CA GLU A 243 7.30 3.59 -16.31
C GLU A 243 7.99 3.70 -14.96
N ASP A 244 9.19 3.11 -14.87
CA ASP A 244 10.02 3.09 -13.67
C ASP A 244 9.25 2.47 -12.50
N VAL A 245 9.06 1.15 -12.58
CA VAL A 245 8.29 0.37 -11.61
C VAL A 245 9.22 -0.48 -10.75
N TYR A 246 9.14 -0.32 -9.43
CA TYR A 246 9.84 -1.16 -8.47
C TYR A 246 8.85 -1.89 -7.57
N MET A 247 9.02 -3.21 -7.44
CA MET A 247 8.28 -4.00 -6.46
C MET A 247 9.23 -4.86 -5.64
N ARG A 248 9.04 -4.89 -4.32
CA ARG A 248 9.85 -5.65 -3.39
C ARG A 248 9.00 -6.30 -2.30
N ASP A 249 9.27 -7.55 -1.95
CA ASP A 249 8.60 -8.21 -0.80
C ASP A 249 7.06 -8.18 -0.93
N VAL A 250 6.57 -8.55 -2.12
CA VAL A 250 5.14 -8.52 -2.44
C VAL A 250 4.60 -9.93 -2.57
N VAL A 251 3.47 -10.20 -1.91
CA VAL A 251 2.71 -11.44 -2.06
C VAL A 251 1.48 -11.19 -2.92
N ILE A 252 1.25 -12.05 -3.91
CA ILE A 252 0.15 -11.94 -4.87
C ILE A 252 -0.64 -13.26 -4.86
N VAL A 253 -1.95 -13.15 -4.63
CA VAL A 253 -2.91 -14.26 -4.65
C VAL A 253 -4.02 -13.92 -5.64
N GLY A 254 -4.26 -14.80 -6.61
CA GLY A 254 -5.28 -14.59 -7.65
C GLY A 254 -4.92 -15.28 -8.96
N ALA A 255 -5.63 -14.97 -10.05
CA ALA A 255 -5.26 -15.32 -11.42
C ALA A 255 -5.04 -14.06 -12.26
N ASN A 256 -4.69 -14.19 -13.54
CA ASN A 256 -4.75 -13.11 -14.52
C ASN A 256 -5.56 -13.65 -15.70
N THR A 257 -6.87 -13.40 -15.70
CA THR A 257 -7.79 -14.02 -16.66
C THR A 257 -7.98 -13.22 -17.95
N ASN A 258 -7.35 -12.04 -18.07
CA ASN A 258 -7.46 -11.18 -19.24
C ASN A 258 -6.26 -11.35 -20.17
N SER A 259 -6.29 -12.40 -20.99
CA SER A 259 -5.23 -12.74 -21.97
C SER A 259 -5.11 -11.78 -23.17
N GLY A 260 -5.54 -10.52 -23.05
CA GLY A 260 -5.57 -9.54 -24.15
C GLY A 260 -5.23 -8.10 -23.78
N GLU A 261 -5.15 -7.75 -22.49
CA GLU A 261 -4.64 -6.45 -22.05
C GLU A 261 -3.27 -6.70 -21.39
N GLU A 262 -2.23 -6.69 -22.22
CA GLU A 262 -0.85 -7.00 -21.82
C GLU A 262 -0.35 -6.03 -20.75
N THR A 263 0.34 -6.54 -19.74
CA THR A 263 1.16 -5.73 -18.82
C THR A 263 2.15 -4.92 -19.65
N GLN A 264 2.20 -3.61 -19.46
CA GLN A 264 3.05 -2.71 -20.25
C GLN A 264 3.86 -1.84 -19.32
N ILE A 265 5.15 -2.16 -19.22
CA ILE A 265 6.08 -1.50 -18.29
C ILE A 265 7.34 -1.08 -19.06
N THR A 266 7.72 0.18 -18.93
CA THR A 266 9.05 0.66 -19.35
C THR A 266 9.92 0.78 -18.11
N ASN A 267 11.02 0.03 -18.04
CA ASN A 267 11.92 -0.11 -16.89
C ASN A 267 11.21 -0.65 -15.63
N GLY A 268 11.45 -1.92 -15.31
CA GLY A 268 10.88 -2.56 -14.13
C GLY A 268 11.90 -3.38 -13.37
N VAL A 269 11.86 -3.32 -12.03
CA VAL A 269 12.64 -4.19 -11.15
C VAL A 269 11.70 -4.85 -10.15
N PHE A 270 11.70 -6.18 -10.12
CA PHE A 270 10.83 -6.97 -9.25
C PHE A 270 11.69 -7.91 -8.40
N GLU A 271 11.58 -7.80 -7.09
CA GLU A 271 12.43 -8.51 -6.13
C GLU A 271 11.58 -9.17 -5.05
N ARG A 272 11.90 -10.41 -4.70
CA ARG A 272 11.23 -11.19 -3.66
C ARG A 272 9.70 -11.20 -3.80
N ILE A 273 9.23 -11.57 -4.99
CA ILE A 273 7.80 -11.65 -5.31
C ILE A 273 7.29 -13.08 -5.11
N THR A 274 6.35 -13.26 -4.19
CA THR A 274 5.72 -14.56 -3.90
C THR A 274 4.33 -14.64 -4.52
N ARG A 275 4.04 -15.72 -5.27
CA ARG A 275 2.78 -15.88 -6.01
C ARG A 275 2.06 -17.17 -5.66
N TYR A 276 0.74 -17.07 -5.48
CA TYR A 276 -0.14 -18.20 -5.22
C TYR A 276 -1.23 -18.34 -6.29
N ASN A 277 -1.52 -19.60 -6.66
CA ASN A 277 -2.60 -20.01 -7.58
C ASN A 277 -2.41 -19.59 -9.05
N ASP A 278 -1.18 -19.75 -9.53
CA ASP A 278 -0.74 -19.38 -10.89
C ASP A 278 -1.02 -20.45 -11.96
N VAL A 279 -2.21 -21.07 -11.97
CA VAL A 279 -2.57 -21.94 -13.13
C VAL A 279 -2.98 -21.10 -14.34
N ASN A 280 -3.42 -19.86 -14.08
CA ASN A 280 -3.69 -18.81 -15.07
C ASN A 280 -3.20 -17.45 -14.56
N ASN A 281 -2.39 -17.40 -13.50
CA ASN A 281 -1.89 -16.13 -12.96
C ASN A 281 -0.62 -15.75 -13.66
N HIS A 282 -0.77 -15.43 -14.94
CA HIS A 282 0.23 -14.67 -15.61
C HIS A 282 0.49 -13.34 -14.83
N PHE A 283 1.36 -13.39 -13.82
CA PHE A 283 2.54 -12.54 -13.73
C PHE A 283 3.44 -12.82 -14.94
N SER A 284 2.84 -12.99 -16.13
CA SER A 284 3.26 -12.18 -17.22
C SER A 284 3.07 -10.75 -16.72
N ILE A 285 4.18 -10.19 -16.24
CA ILE A 285 4.72 -9.11 -17.06
C ILE A 285 4.71 -9.71 -18.46
N GLY A 286 3.57 -9.59 -19.16
CA GLY A 286 3.51 -9.87 -20.56
C GLY A 286 4.64 -9.00 -21.04
N ILE A 287 5.70 -9.61 -21.53
CA ILE A 287 6.61 -8.85 -22.36
C ILE A 287 5.81 -8.63 -23.64
N GLY A 288 4.76 -7.81 -23.51
CA GLY A 288 3.97 -7.34 -24.58
C GLY A 288 4.89 -6.52 -25.46
N VAL A 289 4.39 -6.15 -26.62
CA VAL A 289 5.19 -5.50 -27.66
C VAL A 289 5.90 -4.21 -27.19
N ASN A 290 5.50 -3.65 -26.04
CA ASN A 290 6.00 -2.42 -25.45
C ASN A 290 6.63 -2.55 -24.04
N THR A 291 6.85 -3.76 -23.53
CA THR A 291 7.55 -3.94 -22.24
C THR A 291 9.06 -3.94 -22.47
N VAL A 292 9.79 -3.05 -21.80
CA VAL A 292 11.21 -2.79 -22.06
C VAL A 292 11.98 -2.73 -20.74
N ASN A 293 13.19 -3.31 -20.70
CA ASN A 293 14.11 -3.26 -19.55
C ASN A 293 13.51 -3.74 -18.22
N VAL A 294 12.88 -4.91 -18.22
CA VAL A 294 12.35 -5.50 -16.98
C VAL A 294 13.26 -6.58 -16.43
N THR A 295 13.57 -6.48 -15.13
CA THR A 295 14.38 -7.43 -14.37
C THR A 295 13.57 -8.05 -13.25
N ILE A 296 13.65 -9.37 -13.10
CA ILE A 296 13.03 -10.13 -12.00
C ILE A 296 14.16 -10.86 -11.26
N ASN A 297 14.52 -10.41 -10.05
CA ASN A 297 15.71 -10.89 -9.33
C ASN A 297 15.42 -12.07 -8.39
N ASP A 298 14.23 -12.14 -7.81
CA ASP A 298 13.82 -13.24 -6.93
C ASP A 298 12.30 -13.36 -6.96
N SER A 299 11.78 -14.47 -7.47
CA SER A 299 10.34 -14.73 -7.50
C SER A 299 10.04 -16.19 -7.23
N GLN A 300 9.15 -16.43 -6.27
CA GLN A 300 8.61 -17.74 -5.97
C GLN A 300 7.20 -17.87 -6.54
N CYS A 301 6.88 -19.06 -7.05
CA CYS A 301 5.57 -19.34 -7.60
C CYS A 301 5.05 -20.69 -7.12
N TYR A 302 3.85 -20.67 -6.53
CA TYR A 302 3.11 -21.83 -6.09
C TYR A 302 1.90 -22.04 -7.03
N THR A 303 2.11 -22.83 -8.09
CA THR A 303 1.07 -23.23 -9.05
C THR A 303 0.39 -24.54 -8.62
N SER A 304 -0.87 -24.75 -9.03
CA SER A 304 -1.45 -26.09 -9.03
C SER A 304 -1.43 -26.65 -10.45
N SER A 305 -0.64 -27.70 -10.69
CA SER A 305 -0.98 -28.63 -11.77
C SER A 305 -2.19 -29.42 -11.30
N SER A 306 -3.20 -29.53 -12.15
CA SER A 306 -4.38 -30.38 -11.95
C SER A 306 -4.04 -31.69 -11.21
N ASN A 307 -4.63 -31.87 -10.02
CA ASN A 307 -4.68 -33.09 -9.20
C ASN A 307 -3.59 -33.37 -8.14
N SER A 308 -2.82 -32.40 -7.63
CA SER A 308 -2.01 -32.62 -6.42
C SER A 308 -2.34 -31.62 -5.31
N ASN A 309 -2.83 -32.12 -4.17
CA ASN A 309 -3.16 -31.41 -2.93
C ASN A 309 -1.95 -30.85 -2.17
N SER A 310 -0.98 -30.23 -2.85
CA SER A 310 0.09 -29.49 -2.19
C SER A 310 0.06 -28.04 -2.64
N ILE A 311 -1.02 -27.36 -2.26
CA ILE A 311 -1.11 -25.90 -2.29
C ILE A 311 -0.14 -25.39 -1.22
N GLY A 312 0.72 -24.42 -1.57
CA GLY A 312 1.17 -23.49 -0.55
C GLY A 312 -0.06 -22.68 -0.17
N VAL A 313 -0.59 -22.84 1.04
CA VAL A 313 -1.74 -22.05 1.50
C VAL A 313 -1.28 -20.59 1.50
N PRO A 314 -1.96 -19.66 0.79
CA PRO A 314 -1.60 -18.27 0.89
C PRO A 314 -1.68 -17.84 2.35
N PRO A 315 -0.78 -16.98 2.82
CA PRO A 315 -0.83 -16.51 4.18
C PRO A 315 -2.14 -15.81 4.48
N GLU A 316 -2.87 -16.27 5.49
CA GLU A 316 -3.97 -15.51 6.05
C GLU A 316 -3.36 -14.37 6.87
N LEU A 317 -3.30 -13.18 6.29
CA LEU A 317 -2.99 -11.99 7.07
C LEU A 317 -4.17 -11.73 8.00
N GLY A 318 -3.91 -11.62 9.29
CA GLY A 318 -4.94 -11.23 10.25
C GLY A 318 -5.62 -9.93 9.85
N VAL A 319 -6.95 -9.89 9.81
CA VAL A 319 -7.67 -8.61 9.68
C VAL A 319 -7.51 -7.91 11.01
N ALA A 320 -7.02 -6.68 11.01
CA ALA A 320 -7.10 -5.82 12.19
C ALA A 320 -8.59 -5.48 12.41
N THR A 321 -9.26 -6.37 13.14
CA THR A 321 -10.60 -6.16 13.69
C THR A 321 -10.40 -5.63 15.10
N GLY A 322 -10.93 -4.44 15.41
CA GLY A 322 -10.73 -3.78 16.70
C GLY A 322 -9.98 -2.45 16.58
N ASP A 323 -9.44 -1.98 17.71
CA ASP A 323 -8.73 -0.71 17.81
C ASP A 323 -7.51 -0.72 16.86
N ASN A 324 -7.49 0.22 15.92
CA ASN A 324 -6.43 0.44 14.93
C ASN A 324 -6.49 -0.53 13.73
N PRO A 325 -7.51 -0.39 12.86
CA PRO A 325 -7.84 -1.40 11.84
C PRO A 325 -6.89 -1.46 10.63
N GLY A 326 -5.82 -0.66 10.61
CA GLY A 326 -4.76 -0.73 9.60
C GLY A 326 -3.70 -1.80 9.93
N LEU A 327 -2.83 -2.09 8.97
CA LEU A 327 -1.72 -3.03 9.18
C LEU A 327 -0.63 -2.36 10.02
N LEU A 328 -0.58 -2.65 11.31
CA LEU A 328 0.37 -2.01 12.23
C LEU A 328 1.84 -2.28 11.87
N THR A 329 2.16 -3.45 11.30
CA THR A 329 3.44 -3.76 10.63
C THR A 329 3.33 -5.15 10.02
N TRP A 330 3.54 -5.28 8.71
CA TRP A 330 3.93 -6.54 8.06
C TRP A 330 5.33 -6.34 7.49
N ASP A 331 6.22 -7.32 7.71
CA ASP A 331 7.63 -7.27 7.32
C ASP A 331 7.87 -7.77 5.89
N GLY A 332 6.80 -7.93 5.10
CA GLY A 332 6.85 -8.38 3.70
C GLY A 332 7.28 -9.85 3.50
N VAL A 333 7.72 -10.53 4.57
CA VAL A 333 8.41 -11.83 4.48
C VAL A 333 7.78 -12.86 5.42
N THR A 334 7.48 -12.48 6.66
CA THR A 334 6.92 -13.37 7.68
C THR A 334 5.40 -13.33 7.60
N VAL A 335 4.84 -14.47 7.21
CA VAL A 335 3.42 -14.76 7.34
C VAL A 335 3.07 -14.79 8.83
N PRO A 336 2.12 -13.97 9.33
CA PRO A 336 1.62 -14.10 10.69
C PRO A 336 1.10 -15.53 10.87
N ASP A 337 1.58 -16.23 11.90
CA ASP A 337 1.16 -17.59 12.19
C ASP A 337 -0.35 -17.58 12.49
N VAL A 338 -1.12 -18.33 11.70
CA VAL A 338 -2.59 -18.33 11.61
C VAL A 338 -3.27 -18.80 12.91
N THR A 339 -2.49 -19.07 13.95
CA THR A 339 -2.96 -19.65 15.21
C THR A 339 -3.25 -18.64 16.31
N ASN A 340 -2.99 -17.33 16.13
CA ASN A 340 -3.20 -16.32 17.18
C ASN A 340 -3.72 -14.95 16.70
N VAL A 341 -4.53 -14.89 15.62
CA VAL A 341 -5.16 -13.62 15.23
C VAL A 341 -6.52 -13.46 15.90
N GLY A 342 -6.51 -12.77 17.03
CA GLY A 342 -7.69 -12.25 17.69
C GLY A 342 -7.24 -11.16 18.68
N ALA A 343 -7.76 -9.96 18.47
CA ALA A 343 -7.84 -8.81 19.38
C ALA A 343 -7.02 -8.85 20.69
N ASP A 344 -6.15 -7.84 20.82
CA ASP A 344 -5.76 -7.16 22.04
C ASP A 344 -5.15 -7.92 23.23
N HIS A 345 -4.30 -7.19 23.94
CA HIS A 345 -4.32 -7.26 25.40
C HIS A 345 -5.46 -6.41 25.95
#